data_AF-A0A7S2FCA2-F1
#
_entry.id   AF-A0A7S2FCA2-F1
#
_cell.length_a   1.000
_cell.length_b   1.000
_cell.length_c   1.000
_cell.angle_alpha   90.00
_cell.angle_beta   90.00
_cell.angle_gamma   90.00
#
_symmetry.space_group_name_H-M   'P 1'
#
loop_
_entity.id
_entity.type
_entity.pdbx_description
1 polymer ?
#
loop_
_entity_poly.entity_id
_entity_poly.type
_entity_poly.pdbx_seq_one_letter_code
_entity_poly.pdbx_strand_id
1 'polypeptide(L)'
;KKDKYGNCQVGQRNFLSSGDMLTLNRWYGCPNRFCADLNKDCEAFERKGYCADKYSSWMEANCPRACGVCTCEDKAVFCAKLVKKGYCARGRKGSPEERAWVETNCRKSCGRCSHDD
;
A
#
# COMPACT_ATOMS: atom_id res chain seq x y z
N LYS A 1 -10.89 -2.41 13.94
CA LYS A 1 -12.17 -3.06 14.37
C LYS A 1 -13.12 -2.99 13.19
N LYS A 2 -13.74 -4.09 12.75
CA LYS A 2 -14.78 -4.05 11.71
C LYS A 2 -16.01 -3.28 12.25
N ASP A 3 -16.63 -2.45 11.43
CA ASP A 3 -17.89 -1.81 11.79
C ASP A 3 -19.07 -2.81 11.69
N LYS A 4 -20.27 -2.35 12.04
CA LYS A 4 -21.51 -3.15 12.02
C LYS A 4 -21.90 -3.70 10.63
N TYR A 5 -21.21 -3.31 9.56
CA TYR A 5 -21.41 -3.79 8.20
C TYR A 5 -20.30 -4.73 7.72
N GLY A 6 -19.30 -5.02 8.56
CA GLY A 6 -18.26 -6.01 8.30
C GLY A 6 -17.24 -5.62 7.22
N ASN A 7 -17.37 -4.46 6.59
CA ASN A 7 -16.67 -4.13 5.36
C ASN A 7 -15.67 -2.99 5.57
N CYS A 8 -14.37 -3.30 5.42
CA CYS A 8 -13.31 -2.29 5.22
C CYS A 8 -13.36 -1.71 3.80
N GLN A 9 -14.55 -1.51 3.25
CA GLN A 9 -14.80 -0.98 1.92
C GLN A 9 -15.56 0.32 2.09
N VAL A 10 -14.91 1.46 1.87
CA VAL A 10 -15.64 2.71 1.69
C VAL A 10 -16.54 2.50 0.47
N GLY A 11 -17.85 2.65 0.67
CA GLY A 11 -18.88 2.30 -0.32
C GLY A 11 -18.71 3.07 -1.62
N GLN A 12 -19.08 4.36 -1.64
CA GLN A 12 -18.89 5.23 -2.79
C GLN A 12 -17.44 5.73 -2.86
N ARG A 13 -16.73 5.41 -3.96
CA ARG A 13 -15.34 5.84 -4.17
C ARG A 13 -15.17 6.96 -5.20
N ASN A 14 -16.23 7.29 -5.93
CA ASN A 14 -16.20 8.19 -7.09
C ASN A 14 -15.70 9.62 -6.78
N PHE A 15 -15.69 10.03 -5.51
CA PHE A 15 -15.27 11.36 -5.06
C PHE A 15 -14.13 11.34 -4.04
N LEU A 16 -13.50 10.17 -3.86
CA LEU A 16 -12.40 10.00 -2.90
C LEU A 16 -11.12 9.74 -3.68
N SER A 17 -10.13 10.59 -3.48
CA SER A 17 -8.79 10.30 -3.97
C SER A 17 -8.21 9.08 -3.24
N SER A 18 -7.18 8.47 -3.81
CA SER A 18 -6.44 7.39 -3.13
C SER A 18 -5.92 7.83 -1.75
N GLY A 19 -5.62 9.13 -1.56
CA GLY A 19 -5.23 9.71 -0.28
C GLY A 19 -6.38 9.84 0.73
N ASP A 20 -7.59 10.11 0.26
CA ASP A 20 -8.79 10.17 1.11
C ASP A 20 -9.15 8.78 1.60
N MET A 21 -9.10 7.78 0.71
CA MET A 21 -9.30 6.37 1.05
C MET A 21 -8.28 5.86 2.07
N LEU A 22 -7.02 6.28 1.95
CA LEU A 22 -5.95 5.99 2.92
C LEU A 22 -6.23 6.58 4.30
N THR A 23 -6.61 7.85 4.33
CA THR A 23 -6.89 8.58 5.57
C THR A 23 -8.10 7.99 6.29
N LEU A 24 -9.17 7.66 5.54
CA LEU A 24 -10.36 7.00 6.06
C LEU A 24 -10.01 5.61 6.62
N ASN A 25 -9.29 4.77 5.86
CA ASN A 25 -8.90 3.44 6.34
C ASN A 25 -8.10 3.52 7.64
N ARG A 26 -7.19 4.50 7.76
CA ARG A 26 -6.43 4.75 8.98
C ARG A 26 -7.32 5.15 10.17
N TRP A 27 -8.29 6.04 9.96
CA TRP A 27 -9.21 6.48 11.01
C TRP A 27 -10.14 5.36 11.52
N TYR A 28 -10.63 4.51 10.61
CA TYR A 28 -11.51 3.41 10.96
C TYR A 28 -10.76 2.13 11.42
N GLY A 29 -9.42 2.16 11.47
CA GLY A 29 -8.61 1.01 11.84
C GLY A 29 -8.82 -0.18 10.89
N CYS A 30 -8.95 0.12 9.60
CA CYS A 30 -9.01 -0.84 8.51
C CYS A 30 -7.58 -1.19 8.09
N PRO A 31 -7.24 -2.48 7.95
CA PRO A 31 -5.90 -2.90 7.50
C PRO A 31 -5.58 -2.29 6.14
N ASN A 32 -4.36 -1.77 6.01
CA ASN A 32 -3.96 -0.94 4.89
C ASN A 32 -3.86 -1.77 3.60
N ARG A 33 -4.66 -1.43 2.58
CA ARG A 33 -4.77 -2.21 1.33
C ARG A 33 -3.56 -2.15 0.40
N PHE A 34 -2.50 -1.42 0.75
CA PHE A 34 -1.36 -1.23 -0.15
C PHE A 34 -0.48 -2.50 -0.29
N CYS A 35 -0.63 -3.47 0.62
CA CYS A 35 0.29 -4.59 0.77
C CYS A 35 -0.33 -5.80 1.49
N ALA A 36 -1.65 -5.97 1.36
CA ALA A 36 -2.35 -7.06 2.01
C ALA A 36 -2.71 -8.12 0.97
N ASP A 37 -2.55 -9.38 1.34
CA ASP A 37 -3.11 -10.48 0.59
C ASP A 37 -4.64 -10.38 0.64
N LEU A 38 -5.25 -10.34 -0.54
CA LEU A 38 -6.68 -10.18 -0.75
C LEU A 38 -7.41 -11.52 -0.82
N ASN A 39 -6.64 -12.61 -1.00
CA ASN A 39 -7.16 -13.97 -1.00
C ASN A 39 -6.66 -14.74 0.23
N LYS A 40 -7.56 -15.49 0.87
CA LYS A 40 -7.24 -16.34 2.02
C LYS A 40 -6.22 -17.44 1.71
N ASP A 41 -6.12 -17.85 0.44
CA ASP A 41 -5.29 -18.96 -0.01
C ASP A 41 -3.94 -18.48 -0.57
N CYS A 42 -3.57 -17.20 -0.41
CA CYS A 42 -2.33 -16.64 -0.95
C CYS A 42 -1.07 -17.39 -0.50
N GLU A 43 -0.99 -17.81 0.76
CA GLU A 43 0.11 -18.63 1.28
C GLU A 43 0.16 -20.03 0.63
N ALA A 44 -1.00 -20.63 0.34
CA ALA A 44 -1.06 -21.91 -0.35
C ALA A 44 -0.66 -21.78 -1.83
N PHE A 45 -1.02 -20.66 -2.48
CA PHE A 45 -0.65 -20.37 -3.86
C PHE A 45 0.82 -20.01 -4.03
N GLU A 46 1.39 -19.27 -3.07
CA GLU A 46 2.82 -18.99 -2.99
C GLU A 46 3.62 -20.28 -2.90
N ARG A 47 3.27 -21.18 -1.97
CA ARG A 47 3.91 -22.51 -1.85
C ARG A 47 3.78 -23.38 -3.09
N LYS A 48 2.78 -23.14 -3.93
CA LYS A 48 2.61 -23.81 -5.24
C LYS A 48 3.44 -23.17 -6.37
N GLY A 49 4.16 -22.08 -6.09
CA GLY A 49 4.99 -21.37 -7.06
C GLY A 49 4.22 -20.41 -7.97
N TYR A 50 2.97 -20.07 -7.66
CA TYR A 50 2.13 -19.27 -8.55
C TYR A 50 2.62 -17.83 -8.76
N CYS A 51 3.51 -17.35 -7.88
CA CYS A 51 4.17 -16.06 -8.01
C CYS A 51 5.10 -15.97 -9.24
N ALA A 52 5.60 -17.10 -9.75
CA ALA A 52 6.53 -17.15 -10.88
C ALA A 52 5.99 -17.94 -12.09
N ASP A 53 4.71 -18.34 -12.05
CA ASP A 53 4.04 -19.11 -13.11
C ASP A 53 3.11 -18.19 -13.94
N LYS A 54 2.30 -18.76 -14.83
CA LYS A 54 1.24 -18.09 -15.59
C LYS A 54 0.22 -17.32 -14.74
N TYR A 55 0.16 -17.59 -13.44
CA TYR A 55 -0.70 -16.88 -12.47
C TYR A 55 -0.02 -15.67 -11.82
N SER A 56 1.25 -15.39 -12.14
CA SER A 56 2.05 -14.30 -11.56
C SER A 56 1.31 -12.97 -11.55
N SER A 57 0.76 -12.53 -12.68
CA SER A 57 0.01 -11.26 -12.74
C SER A 57 -1.22 -11.23 -11.82
N TRP A 58 -1.93 -12.36 -11.68
CA TRP A 58 -3.05 -12.46 -10.76
C TRP A 58 -2.56 -12.44 -9.30
N MET A 59 -1.48 -13.15 -9.03
CA MET A 59 -0.85 -13.22 -7.72
C MET A 59 -0.26 -11.89 -7.28
N GLU A 60 0.33 -11.10 -8.17
CA GLU A 60 0.79 -9.74 -7.88
C GLU A 60 -0.37 -8.82 -7.48
N ALA A 61 -1.52 -8.96 -8.14
CA ALA A 61 -2.70 -8.15 -7.85
C ALA A 61 -3.46 -8.57 -6.58
N ASN A 62 -3.45 -9.86 -6.25
CA ASN A 62 -4.29 -10.43 -5.18
C ASN A 62 -3.50 -10.96 -3.98
N CYS A 63 -2.24 -11.29 -4.16
CA CYS A 63 -1.34 -11.87 -3.16
C CYS A 63 0.04 -11.16 -3.13
N PRO A 64 0.07 -9.81 -3.13
CA PRO A 64 1.32 -9.06 -3.24
C PRO A 64 2.27 -9.28 -2.06
N ARG A 65 1.74 -9.66 -0.88
CA ARG A 65 2.57 -9.97 0.29
C ARG A 65 3.14 -11.36 0.18
N ALA A 66 2.31 -12.37 -0.10
CA ALA A 66 2.79 -13.75 -0.27
C ALA A 66 3.86 -13.83 -1.36
N CYS A 67 3.67 -13.14 -2.49
CA CYS A 67 4.68 -13.14 -3.55
C CYS A 67 5.90 -12.25 -3.31
N GLY A 68 6.00 -11.56 -2.17
CA GLY A 68 7.11 -10.65 -1.87
C GLY A 68 7.20 -9.43 -2.79
N VAL A 69 6.18 -9.21 -3.63
CA VAL A 69 6.10 -8.09 -4.60
C VAL A 69 5.97 -6.77 -3.86
N CYS A 70 5.36 -6.82 -2.68
CA CYS A 70 5.22 -5.67 -1.83
C CYS A 70 6.26 -5.66 -0.71
N THR A 71 7.45 -5.11 -1.02
CA THR A 71 8.40 -4.69 0.01
C THR A 71 7.95 -3.34 0.58
N CYS A 72 7.68 -3.29 1.90
CA CYS A 72 7.42 -2.03 2.58
C CYS A 72 8.69 -1.49 3.20
N GLU A 73 9.54 -0.95 2.34
CA GLU A 73 10.82 -0.36 2.70
C GLU A 73 11.01 1.00 2.05
N ASP A 74 11.94 1.77 2.61
CA ASP A 74 12.47 2.94 1.93
C ASP A 74 13.71 2.51 1.17
N LYS A 75 13.72 2.75 -0.14
CA LYS A 75 14.88 2.54 -1.00
C LYS A 75 15.96 3.60 -0.79
N ALA A 76 15.59 4.73 -0.19
CA ALA A 76 16.51 5.84 0.05
C ALA A 76 16.63 6.21 1.53
N VAL A 77 17.87 6.46 1.94
CA VAL A 77 18.23 6.75 3.34
C VAL A 77 17.63 8.05 3.88
N PHE A 78 17.28 8.99 3.01
CA PHE A 78 16.79 10.31 3.40
C PHE A 78 15.26 10.43 3.43
N CYS A 79 14.54 9.32 3.26
CA CYS A 79 13.08 9.32 3.25
C CYS A 79 12.46 9.89 4.53
N ALA A 80 12.97 9.53 5.71
CA ALA A 80 12.50 10.09 6.97
C ALA A 80 12.65 11.63 7.05
N LYS A 81 13.72 12.18 6.45
CA LYS A 81 13.93 13.64 6.35
C LYS A 81 12.95 14.28 5.38
N LEU A 82 12.67 13.63 4.26
CA LEU A 82 11.71 14.12 3.25
C LEU A 82 10.27 14.13 3.77
N VAL A 83 9.89 13.13 4.58
CA VAL A 83 8.61 13.14 5.31
C VAL A 83 8.51 14.37 6.19
N LYS A 84 9.51 14.62 7.04
CA LYS A 84 9.55 15.80 7.94
C LYS A 84 9.50 17.12 7.17
N LYS A 85 10.04 17.15 5.95
CA LYS A 85 10.02 18.31 5.06
C LYS A 85 8.71 18.46 4.28
N GLY A 86 7.81 17.47 4.34
CA GLY A 86 6.48 17.49 3.74
C GLY A 86 6.39 16.95 2.32
N TYR A 87 7.28 16.07 1.85
CA TYR A 87 7.26 15.56 0.46
C TYR A 87 6.28 14.38 0.22
N CYS A 88 5.69 13.78 1.26
CA CYS A 88 5.02 12.47 1.17
C CYS A 88 3.49 12.48 1.04
N ALA A 89 2.78 13.45 1.63
CA ALA A 89 1.32 13.54 1.53
C ALA A 89 0.86 14.97 1.81
N ARG A 90 0.01 15.52 0.94
CA ARG A 90 -0.41 16.95 0.86
C ARG A 90 0.70 17.96 0.55
N GLY A 91 1.94 17.52 0.38
CA GLY A 91 3.05 18.36 -0.04
C GLY A 91 2.99 18.72 -1.51
N ARG A 92 2.59 19.96 -1.85
CA ARG A 92 2.95 20.59 -3.13
C ARG A 92 4.45 20.94 -3.19
N LYS A 93 5.28 20.24 -2.42
CA LYS A 93 6.69 20.56 -2.26
C LYS A 93 7.49 19.67 -3.19
N GLY A 94 8.29 20.34 -4.00
CA GLY A 94 9.09 19.72 -5.05
C GLY A 94 8.37 19.65 -6.39
N SER A 95 9.18 19.46 -7.43
CA SER A 95 8.75 19.31 -8.81
C SER A 95 7.91 18.04 -9.01
N PRO A 96 7.21 17.88 -10.15
CA PRO A 96 6.57 16.61 -10.52
C PRO A 96 7.52 15.42 -10.43
N GLU A 97 8.77 15.59 -10.86
CA GLU A 97 9.81 14.55 -10.88
C GLU A 97 10.23 14.18 -9.46
N GLU A 98 10.48 15.16 -8.59
CA GLU A 98 10.82 14.91 -7.19
C GLU A 98 9.69 14.19 -6.47
N ARG A 99 8.43 14.56 -6.73
CA ARG A 99 7.27 13.88 -6.17
C ARG A 99 7.23 12.43 -6.61
N ALA A 100 7.31 12.16 -7.93
CA ALA A 100 7.32 10.81 -8.49
C ALA A 100 8.46 9.95 -7.91
N TRP A 101 9.63 10.55 -7.75
CA TRP A 101 10.78 9.90 -7.14
C TRP A 101 10.51 9.52 -5.68
N VAL A 102 9.91 10.43 -4.89
CA VAL A 102 9.55 10.16 -3.48
C VAL A 102 8.47 9.08 -3.37
N GLU A 103 7.51 9.01 -4.29
CA GLU A 103 6.52 7.92 -4.30
C GLU A 103 7.14 6.55 -4.53
N THR A 104 8.18 6.50 -5.36
CA THR A 104 8.87 5.27 -5.71
C THR A 104 9.84 4.81 -4.62
N ASN A 105 10.53 5.74 -3.96
CA ASN A 105 11.67 5.42 -3.10
C ASN A 105 11.36 5.51 -1.60
N CYS A 106 10.29 6.19 -1.19
CA CYS A 106 10.01 6.46 0.23
C CYS A 106 8.69 5.85 0.70
N ARG A 107 8.33 4.67 0.19
CA ARG A 107 7.01 4.07 0.40
C ARG A 107 6.69 3.87 1.89
N LYS A 108 7.65 3.36 2.67
CA LYS A 108 7.49 3.11 4.11
C LYS A 108 7.38 4.41 4.89
N SER A 109 8.37 5.29 4.76
CA SER A 109 8.43 6.59 5.41
C SER A 109 7.21 7.47 5.07
N CYS A 110 6.77 7.47 3.82
CA CYS A 110 5.60 8.22 3.38
C CYS A 110 4.26 7.60 3.81
N GLY A 111 4.26 6.45 4.50
CA GLY A 111 3.05 5.73 4.87
C GLY A 111 2.26 5.21 3.66
N ARG A 112 2.92 5.04 2.50
CA ARG A 112 2.34 4.45 1.29
C ARG A 112 2.39 2.91 1.29
N CYS A 113 2.91 2.33 2.35
CA CYS A 113 2.79 0.92 2.67
C CYS A 113 2.84 0.75 4.19
N SER A 114 2.28 -0.35 4.69
CA SER A 114 2.57 -0.87 6.02
C SER A 114 2.58 -2.40 5.95
N HIS A 115 3.48 -3.02 6.70
CA HIS A 115 3.28 -4.40 7.13
C HIS A 115 2.48 -4.31 8.42
N ASP A 116 1.17 -4.39 8.32
CA ASP A 116 0.37 -4.70 9.51
C ASP A 116 0.53 -6.22 9.74
N ASP A 117 0.95 -6.59 10.94
CA ASP A 117 0.96 -7.96 11.47
C ASP A 117 -0.47 -8.43 11.79
#